data_AF-A0A453CFR1-F1
#
_entry.id   AF-A0A453CFR1-F1
#
_cell.length_a   1.000
_cell.length_b   1.000
_cell.length_c   1.000
_cell.angle_alpha   90.00
_cell.angle_beta   90.00
_cell.angle_gamma   90.00
#
_symmetry.space_group_name_H-M   'P 1'
#
loop_
_entity.id
_entity.type
_entity.pdbx_description
1 polymer ?
#
loop_
_entity_poly.entity_id
_entity_poly.type
_entity_poly.pdbx_seq_one_letter_code
_entity_poly.pdbx_strand_id
1 'polypeptide(L)'
;MAARGALWNASIFSAKGKVPWEDFKTEYVRKTILWDNDIKSTKTTLREIIMHYICLEGTEGKGVIKCGSSADVARLYGEEDYYNFVVSNRK
;
A
#
# COMPACT_ATOMS: atom_id res chain seq x y z
N MET A 1 -17.87 -15.43 1.18
CA MET A 1 -16.46 -15.16 1.55
C MET A 1 -15.72 -14.70 0.30
N ALA A 2 -15.01 -13.58 0.35
CA ALA A 2 -14.22 -13.05 -0.75
C ALA A 2 -12.74 -13.04 -0.38
N ALA A 3 -11.86 -13.39 -1.34
CA ALA A 3 -10.41 -13.45 -1.13
C ALA A 3 -9.67 -12.57 -2.16
N ARG A 4 -9.43 -13.09 -3.38
CA ARG A 4 -8.69 -12.38 -4.44
C ARG A 4 -9.21 -10.97 -4.74
N GLY A 5 -10.53 -10.82 -4.88
CA GLY A 5 -11.14 -9.51 -5.14
C GLY A 5 -10.88 -8.49 -4.01
N ALA A 6 -10.90 -8.95 -2.76
CA ALA A 6 -10.62 -8.11 -1.60
C ALA A 6 -9.13 -7.76 -1.46
N LEU A 7 -8.24 -8.68 -1.84
CA LEU A 7 -6.79 -8.44 -1.88
C LEU A 7 -6.45 -7.32 -2.87
N TRP A 8 -7.04 -7.35 -4.07
CA TRP A 8 -6.75 -6.34 -5.09
C TRP A 8 -7.42 -5.01 -4.77
N ASN A 9 -8.63 -5.02 -4.21
CA ASN A 9 -9.33 -3.81 -3.80
C ASN A 9 -10.40 -4.12 -2.76
N ALA A 10 -10.13 -3.79 -1.49
CA ALA A 10 -11.05 -4.08 -0.39
C ALA A 10 -12.34 -3.26 -0.47
N SER A 11 -12.43 -2.25 -1.34
CA SER A 11 -13.69 -1.54 -1.59
C SER A 11 -14.77 -2.40 -2.25
N ILE A 12 -14.49 -3.66 -2.61
CA ILE A 12 -15.53 -4.65 -2.94
C ILE A 12 -16.59 -4.79 -1.84
N PHE A 13 -16.25 -4.46 -0.59
CA PHE A 13 -17.19 -4.46 0.54
C PHE A 13 -17.91 -3.12 0.74
N SER A 14 -17.58 -2.09 -0.04
CA SER A 14 -18.21 -0.77 0.06
C SER A 14 -19.56 -0.75 -0.63
N ALA A 15 -20.63 -0.45 0.13
CA ALA A 15 -21.96 -0.22 -0.43
C ALA A 15 -22.02 1.02 -1.36
N LYS A 16 -21.03 1.93 -1.26
CA LYS A 16 -20.91 3.11 -2.12
C LYS A 16 -20.27 2.79 -3.48
N GLY A 17 -19.83 1.55 -3.68
CA GLY A 17 -19.16 1.10 -4.90
C GLY A 17 -17.64 1.05 -4.77
N LYS A 18 -17.02 0.58 -5.86
CA LYS A 18 -15.58 0.37 -5.98
C LYS A 18 -14.84 1.71 -6.03
N VAL A 19 -13.82 1.84 -5.19
CA VAL A 19 -12.88 2.97 -5.16
C VAL A 19 -11.79 2.74 -6.22
N PRO A 20 -11.26 3.78 -6.89
CA PRO A 20 -10.07 3.66 -7.73
C PRO A 20 -8.94 2.93 -7.00
N TRP A 21 -8.20 2.08 -7.72
CA TRP A 21 -7.22 1.21 -7.08
C TRP A 21 -5.99 2.00 -6.59
N GLU A 22 -5.71 3.14 -7.22
CA GLU A 22 -4.70 4.11 -6.81
C GLU A 22 -5.01 4.65 -5.42
N ASP A 23 -6.24 5.13 -5.21
CA ASP A 23 -6.70 5.67 -3.93
C ASP A 23 -6.70 4.59 -2.84
N PHE A 24 -7.20 3.38 -3.17
CA PHE A 24 -7.17 2.24 -2.27
C PHE A 24 -5.73 1.88 -1.83
N LYS A 25 -4.80 1.86 -2.78
CA LYS A 25 -3.39 1.53 -2.54
C LYS A 25 -2.71 2.59 -1.66
N THR A 26 -2.97 3.88 -1.89
CA THR A 26 -2.47 4.96 -1.03
C THR A 26 -3.00 4.82 0.41
N GLU A 27 -4.31 4.54 0.58
CA GLU A 27 -4.87 4.29 1.90
C GLU A 27 -4.27 3.03 2.55
N TYR A 28 -4.05 1.96 1.78
CA TYR A 28 -3.35 0.77 2.26
C TYR A 28 -1.95 1.12 2.77
N VAL A 29 -1.16 1.90 2.02
CA VAL A 29 0.17 2.37 2.46
C VAL A 29 0.07 3.13 3.78
N ARG A 30 -0.86 4.08 3.91
CA ARG A 30 -1.08 4.81 5.17
C ARG A 30 -1.40 3.88 6.33
N LYS A 31 -2.26 2.88 6.14
CA LYS A 31 -2.55 1.88 7.19
C LYS A 31 -1.33 1.07 7.59
N THR A 32 -0.50 0.66 6.62
CA THR A 32 0.75 -0.07 6.94
C THR A 32 1.74 0.77 7.73
N ILE A 33 1.82 2.07 7.45
CA ILE A 33 2.62 3.02 8.23
C ILE A 33 2.06 3.15 9.64
N LEU A 34 0.75 3.41 9.77
CA LEU A 34 0.07 3.63 11.05
C LEU A 34 0.26 2.46 12.01
N TRP A 35 0.07 1.24 11.52
CA TRP A 35 0.13 0.01 12.31
C TRP A 35 1.52 -0.62 12.41
N ASP A 36 2.55 0.08 11.93
CA ASP A 36 3.93 -0.42 11.92
C ASP A 36 4.06 -1.81 11.28
N ASN A 37 3.37 -2.00 10.16
CA ASN A 37 3.29 -3.30 9.51
C ASN A 37 4.67 -3.71 8.96
N ASP A 38 4.99 -5.00 9.09
CA ASP A 38 6.25 -5.54 8.59
C ASP A 38 6.44 -5.23 7.09
N ILE A 39 7.66 -4.86 6.72
CA ILE A 39 7.99 -4.42 5.36
C ILE A 39 7.85 -5.57 4.35
N LYS A 40 8.14 -6.82 4.72
CA LYS A 40 8.01 -7.97 3.79
C LYS A 40 6.54 -8.22 3.47
N SER A 41 5.69 -8.19 4.49
CA SER A 41 4.23 -8.33 4.32
C SER A 41 3.65 -7.18 3.50
N THR A 42 4.03 -5.94 3.82
CA THR A 42 3.61 -4.74 3.08
C THR A 42 3.95 -4.84 1.60
N LYS A 43 5.21 -5.18 1.27
CA LYS A 43 5.68 -5.35 -0.11
C LYS A 43 4.95 -6.48 -0.83
N THR A 44 4.65 -7.58 -0.15
CA THR A 44 3.95 -8.73 -0.75
C THR A 44 2.56 -8.31 -1.24
N THR A 45 1.76 -7.67 -0.39
CA THR A 45 0.43 -7.19 -0.78
C THR A 45 0.49 -6.12 -1.86
N LEU A 46 1.41 -5.16 -1.77
CA LEU A 46 1.56 -4.12 -2.80
C LEU A 46 1.89 -4.73 -4.16
N ARG A 47 2.75 -5.77 -4.19
CA ARG A 47 3.08 -6.48 -5.44
C ARG A 47 1.88 -7.20 -6.04
N GLU A 48 1.02 -7.81 -5.22
CA GLU A 48 -0.22 -8.44 -5.67
C GLU A 48 -1.20 -7.42 -6.27
N ILE A 49 -1.33 -6.24 -5.63
CA ILE A 49 -2.16 -5.14 -6.14
C ILE A 49 -1.61 -4.64 -7.49
N ILE A 50 -0.30 -4.35 -7.57
CA ILE A 50 0.35 -3.83 -8.78
C ILE A 50 0.27 -4.85 -9.93
N MET A 51 0.52 -6.13 -9.65
CA MET A 51 0.45 -7.19 -10.66
C MET A 51 -0.95 -7.33 -11.26
N HIS A 52 -2.00 -7.05 -10.48
CA HIS A 52 -3.37 -7.12 -10.96
C HIS A 52 -3.77 -5.96 -11.87
N TYR A 53 -3.36 -4.73 -11.55
CA TYR A 53 -3.80 -3.53 -12.28
C TYR A 53 -2.84 -3.04 -13.35
N ILE A 54 -1.54 -3.27 -13.19
CA ILE A 54 -0.51 -2.83 -14.13
C ILE A 54 0.50 -3.96 -14.37
N CYS A 55 1.75 -3.80 -13.94
CA CYS A 55 2.85 -4.72 -14.17
C CYS A 55 3.98 -4.44 -13.17
N LEU A 56 4.60 -5.49 -12.64
CA LEU A 56 5.70 -5.36 -11.69
C LEU A 56 6.99 -4.78 -12.30
N GLU A 57 7.16 -4.91 -13.62
CA GLU A 57 8.34 -4.38 -14.33
C GLU A 57 8.32 -2.85 -14.52
N GLY A 58 7.19 -2.21 -14.17
CA GLY A 58 7.05 -0.76 -14.15
C GLY A 58 7.90 -0.09 -13.06
N THR A 59 7.98 1.23 -13.12
CA THR A 59 8.73 2.05 -12.15
C THR A 59 8.25 1.84 -10.72
N GLU A 60 6.93 1.78 -10.52
CA GLU A 60 6.31 1.52 -9.22
C GLU A 60 6.68 0.15 -8.66
N GLY A 61 6.50 -0.93 -9.45
CA GLY A 61 6.83 -2.29 -9.01
C GLY A 61 8.31 -2.45 -8.67
N LYS A 62 9.21 -1.90 -9.51
CA LYS A 62 10.65 -1.85 -9.21
C LYS A 62 10.97 -1.02 -7.98
N GLY A 63 10.24 0.07 -7.74
CA GLY A 63 10.33 0.88 -6.53
C GLY A 63 10.00 0.06 -5.29
N VAL A 64 8.85 -0.62 -5.28
CA VAL A 64 8.41 -1.47 -4.16
C VAL A 64 9.43 -2.57 -3.85
N ILE A 65 10.02 -3.20 -4.89
CA ILE A 65 11.05 -4.22 -4.71
C ILE A 65 12.29 -3.66 -3.99
N LYS A 66 12.68 -2.42 -4.29
CA LYS A 66 13.86 -1.75 -3.69
C LYS A 66 13.64 -1.24 -2.27
N CYS A 67 12.40 -0.98 -1.84
CA CYS A 67 12.12 -0.48 -0.50
C CYS A 67 12.66 -1.44 0.58
N GLY A 68 13.42 -0.92 1.54
CA GLY A 68 13.96 -1.65 2.68
C GLY A 68 13.23 -1.35 3.99
N SER A 69 12.47 -0.26 4.04
CA SER A 69 11.77 0.23 5.23
C SER A 69 10.40 0.81 4.89
N SER A 70 9.57 1.03 5.92
CA SER A 70 8.29 1.76 5.80
C SER A 70 8.49 3.21 5.34
N ALA A 71 9.60 3.86 5.70
CA ALA A 71 9.99 5.18 5.21
C ALA A 71 10.23 5.18 3.68
N ASP A 72 10.87 4.14 3.14
CA ASP A 72 11.10 4.03 1.69
C ASP A 72 9.78 3.87 0.93
N VAL A 73 8.83 3.12 1.49
CA VAL A 73 7.48 2.97 0.92
C VAL A 73 6.75 4.31 0.97
N ALA A 74 6.80 5.01 2.11
CA ALA A 74 6.21 6.33 2.23
C ALA A 74 6.75 7.29 1.16
N ARG A 75 8.07 7.33 0.95
CA ARG A 75 8.70 8.11 -0.12
C ARG A 75 8.23 7.73 -1.52
N LEU A 76 8.17 6.44 -1.81
CA LEU A 76 7.72 5.94 -3.12
C LEU A 76 6.30 6.40 -3.46
N TYR A 77 5.43 6.50 -2.46
CA TYR A 77 4.02 6.87 -2.60
C TYR A 77 3.72 8.33 -2.28
N GLY A 78 4.73 9.16 -1.96
CA GLY A 78 4.53 10.58 -1.61
C GLY A 78 3.87 10.81 -0.24
N GLU A 79 3.99 9.85 0.68
CA GLU A 79 3.39 9.84 2.02
C GLU A 79 4.42 10.11 3.13
N GLU A 80 5.53 10.80 2.82
CA GLU A 80 6.62 11.08 3.79
C GLU A 80 6.14 11.94 4.96
N ASP A 81 5.33 12.97 4.70
CA ASP A 81 4.77 13.83 5.74
C ASP A 81 3.88 13.03 6.71
N TYR A 82 3.08 12.12 6.17
CA TYR A 82 2.24 11.23 6.97
C TYR A 82 3.08 10.26 7.80
N TYR A 83 4.12 9.67 7.20
CA TYR A 83 5.07 8.82 7.91
C TYR A 83 5.74 9.55 9.08
N ASN A 84 6.26 10.75 8.84
CA ASN A 84 6.89 11.57 9.88
C ASN A 84 5.89 11.90 10.99
N PHE A 85 4.66 12.32 10.64
CA PHE A 85 3.60 12.58 11.61
C PHE A 85 3.32 11.34 12.48
N VAL A 86 3.15 10.16 11.89
CA VAL A 86 2.87 8.92 12.64
C VAL A 86 4.04 8.56 13.55
N VAL A 87 5.27 8.58 13.03
CA VAL A 87 6.46 8.18 13.79
C VAL A 87 6.73 9.14 14.94
N SER A 88 6.59 10.46 14.74
CA SER A 88 6.78 11.45 15.81
C SER A 88 5.74 11.33 16.93
N ASN A 89 4.56 10.75 16.66
CA ASN A 89 3.50 10.55 17.64
C ASN A 89 3.46 9.12 18.22
N ARG A 90 4.37 8.25 17.80
CA ARG A 90 4.48 6.87 18.31
C ARG A 90 5.20 6.91 19.66
N LYS A 91 4.46 6.64 20.73
CA LYS A 91 4.97 6.57 22.11
C LYS A 91 5.67 5.26 22.40
#